data_AF-A0A8J5R249-F1
#
_entry.id   AF-A0A8J5R249-F1
#
_cell.length_a   1.000
_cell.length_b   1.000
_cell.length_c   1.000
_cell.angle_alpha   90.00
_cell.angle_beta   90.00
_cell.angle_gamma   90.00
#
_symmetry.space_group_name_H-M   'P 1'
#
loop_
_entity.id
_entity.type
_entity.pdbx_description
1 polymer ?
#
loop_
_entity_poly.entity_id
_entity_poly.type
_entity_poly.pdbx_seq_one_letter_code
_entity_poly.pdbx_strand_id
1 'polypeptide(L)'
;MDNLLAPPDSVRGMKDLNREVFNKTIEIPCLILETSMNDYNIVISIVKKYFLKLKKFKSFSQDKENLTIYLDPRKVKKLDDIEESDRNKLNTISKLKFDKTQITLNYHNWHADQLFRVILPNDIEIPTSYTKVGHILHLNLRDNQLPYKKIIGEIYLDTTPQTKTVVNKISNIETEFRNFKMEILAGDVNTVTTVKENNCQFTFDFSKVYWNSRLSTEHTNLLKFMNKNDVLYDVFAGVGPFSIPAARKGVQVLANDLNPESFRWLQYNATANKAKKIVSFNRDGRDFLHNEVKNIYLKDVPVIKMVVNILL
;
A
#
# COMPACT_ATOMS: atom_id res chain seq x y z
N MET A 1 -25.78 -1.85 19.56
CA MET A 1 -26.02 -2.33 18.17
C MET A 1 -24.81 -2.17 17.25
N ASP A 2 -23.82 -1.33 17.59
CA ASP A 2 -22.62 -1.10 16.75
C ASP A 2 -21.68 -2.30 16.58
N ASN A 3 -21.86 -3.38 17.36
CA ASN A 3 -20.98 -4.56 17.33
C ASN A 3 -21.47 -5.69 16.40
N LEU A 4 -22.59 -5.52 15.66
CA LEU A 4 -23.12 -6.62 14.82
C LEU A 4 -22.16 -6.94 13.65
N LEU A 5 -21.69 -5.91 12.94
CA LEU A 5 -20.81 -6.06 11.77
C LEU A 5 -19.32 -6.10 12.13
N ALA A 6 -18.97 -5.90 13.40
CA ALA A 6 -17.59 -5.95 13.84
C ALA A 6 -17.10 -7.41 14.00
N PRO A 7 -15.77 -7.65 13.91
CA PRO A 7 -15.21 -8.98 14.14
C PRO A 7 -15.53 -9.50 15.56
N PRO A 8 -15.48 -10.82 15.80
CA PRO A 8 -15.68 -11.38 17.13
C PRO A 8 -14.63 -10.89 18.14
N ASP A 9 -15.04 -10.48 19.34
CA ASP A 9 -14.13 -10.07 20.42
C ASP A 9 -13.39 -11.25 21.09
N SER A 10 -13.83 -12.49 20.83
CA SER A 10 -13.25 -13.72 21.39
C SER A 10 -11.81 -14.00 20.94
N VAL A 11 -11.29 -13.28 19.94
CA VAL A 11 -9.94 -13.45 19.40
C VAL A 11 -8.87 -12.60 20.13
N ARG A 12 -9.25 -11.93 21.22
CA ARG A 12 -8.36 -11.06 22.00
C ARG A 12 -7.12 -11.81 22.49
N GLY A 13 -5.95 -11.21 22.29
CA GLY A 13 -4.67 -11.77 22.71
C GLY A 13 -4.12 -12.88 21.81
N MET A 14 -4.79 -13.20 20.69
CA MET A 14 -4.32 -14.19 19.73
C MET A 14 -2.95 -13.82 19.15
N LYS A 15 -2.03 -14.79 19.11
CA LYS A 15 -0.66 -14.62 18.59
C LYS A 15 -0.39 -15.39 17.30
N ASP A 16 -1.15 -16.44 17.05
CA ASP A 16 -1.11 -17.25 15.83
C ASP A 16 -2.44 -17.11 15.10
N LEU A 17 -2.41 -16.67 13.84
CA LEU A 17 -3.63 -16.35 13.11
C LEU A 17 -4.40 -17.62 12.74
N ASN A 18 -5.57 -17.80 13.36
CA ASN A 18 -6.59 -18.71 12.88
C ASN A 18 -7.69 -17.88 12.20
N ARG A 19 -7.97 -18.13 10.92
CA ARG A 19 -8.97 -17.35 10.16
C ARG A 19 -10.40 -17.82 10.42
N GLU A 20 -10.60 -19.08 10.79
CA GLU A 20 -11.93 -19.69 10.95
C GLU A 20 -12.68 -19.16 12.17
N VAL A 21 -11.97 -18.78 13.23
CA VAL A 21 -12.55 -18.19 14.45
C VAL A 21 -13.15 -16.79 14.21
N PHE A 22 -12.91 -16.19 13.04
CA PHE A 22 -13.55 -14.95 12.62
C PHE A 22 -14.89 -15.18 11.92
N ASN A 23 -15.27 -16.43 11.64
CA ASN A 23 -16.58 -16.73 11.06
C ASN A 23 -17.68 -16.33 12.04
N LYS A 24 -18.57 -15.45 11.60
CA LYS A 24 -19.65 -14.88 12.41
C LYS A 24 -20.93 -14.86 11.61
N THR A 25 -21.89 -15.69 12.01
CA THR A 25 -23.24 -15.67 11.44
C THR A 25 -24.05 -14.57 12.10
N ILE A 26 -24.64 -13.70 11.29
CA ILE A 26 -25.48 -12.59 11.73
C ILE A 26 -26.78 -12.57 10.94
N GLU A 27 -27.84 -12.13 11.59
CA GLU A 27 -29.12 -11.85 10.95
C GLU A 27 -29.15 -10.39 10.50
N ILE A 28 -29.47 -10.15 9.23
CA ILE A 28 -29.53 -8.81 8.62
C ILE A 28 -30.84 -8.63 7.84
N PRO A 29 -31.29 -7.37 7.64
CA PRO A 29 -32.44 -7.11 6.80
C PRO A 29 -32.10 -7.33 5.31
N CYS A 30 -33.06 -7.86 4.57
CA CYS A 30 -32.95 -8.06 3.14
C CYS A 30 -34.25 -7.74 2.40
N LEU A 31 -34.12 -7.54 1.09
CA LEU A 31 -35.26 -7.54 0.16
C LEU A 31 -35.16 -8.78 -0.72
N ILE A 32 -36.27 -9.50 -0.85
CA ILE A 32 -36.39 -10.69 -1.69
C ILE A 32 -37.32 -10.33 -2.85
N LEU A 33 -36.81 -10.41 -4.07
CA LEU A 33 -37.56 -10.21 -5.30
C LEU A 33 -37.72 -11.55 -6.02
N GLU A 34 -38.95 -12.00 -6.17
CA GLU A 34 -39.28 -13.19 -6.98
C GLU A 34 -39.13 -12.87 -8.48
N THR A 35 -38.45 -13.73 -9.23
CA THR A 35 -37.74 -13.34 -10.46
C THR A 35 -38.67 -12.92 -11.61
N SER A 36 -38.59 -11.64 -11.98
CA SER A 36 -38.94 -11.06 -13.28
C SER A 36 -37.76 -10.18 -13.70
N MET A 37 -37.14 -10.46 -14.85
CA MET A 37 -35.86 -9.85 -15.26
C MET A 37 -35.91 -8.33 -15.49
N ASN A 38 -37.11 -7.75 -15.65
CA ASN A 38 -37.30 -6.32 -15.89
C ASN A 38 -37.22 -5.47 -14.61
N ASP A 39 -37.58 -6.02 -13.45
CA ASP A 39 -37.66 -5.24 -12.20
C ASP A 39 -36.31 -5.12 -11.49
N TYR A 40 -35.34 -5.97 -11.83
CA TYR A 40 -34.00 -6.03 -11.22
C TYR A 40 -33.29 -4.67 -11.22
N ASN A 41 -33.14 -4.05 -12.40
CA ASN A 41 -32.36 -2.82 -12.54
C ASN A 41 -33.02 -1.66 -11.79
N ILE A 42 -34.35 -1.65 -11.75
CA ILE A 42 -35.15 -0.65 -11.04
C ILE A 42 -34.91 -0.79 -9.54
N VAL A 43 -35.11 -1.98 -8.97
CA VAL A 43 -34.89 -2.23 -7.53
C VAL A 43 -33.46 -1.84 -7.14
N ILE A 44 -32.46 -2.36 -7.86
CA ILE A 44 -31.05 -2.08 -7.55
C ILE A 44 -30.75 -0.58 -7.60
N SER A 45 -31.30 0.16 -8.57
CA SER A 45 -31.08 1.62 -8.66
C SER A 45 -31.61 2.38 -7.44
N ILE A 46 -32.74 1.93 -6.88
CA ILE A 46 -33.38 2.51 -5.69
C ILE A 46 -32.56 2.17 -4.44
N VAL A 47 -32.23 0.89 -4.26
CA VAL A 47 -31.73 0.40 -2.97
C VAL A 47 -30.21 0.41 -2.81
N LYS A 48 -29.46 0.79 -3.86
CA LYS A 48 -28.00 0.86 -3.88
C LYS A 48 -27.40 1.67 -2.71
N LYS A 49 -28.10 2.70 -2.23
CA LYS A 49 -27.65 3.52 -1.09
C LYS A 49 -27.80 2.82 0.27
N TYR A 50 -28.67 1.82 0.36
CA TYR A 50 -28.92 1.01 1.56
C TYR A 50 -28.13 -0.32 1.57
N PHE A 51 -27.38 -0.65 0.52
CA PHE A 51 -26.61 -1.89 0.46
C PHE A 51 -25.65 -2.07 1.63
N LEU A 52 -25.59 -3.30 2.14
CA LEU A 52 -24.50 -3.74 2.99
C LEU A 52 -23.21 -3.76 2.16
N LYS A 53 -22.32 -2.81 2.46
CA LYS A 53 -21.00 -2.69 1.81
C LYS A 53 -19.92 -3.19 2.78
N LEU A 54 -19.35 -4.34 2.45
CA LEU A 54 -18.22 -4.94 3.17
C LEU A 54 -17.14 -5.38 2.17
N LYS A 55 -15.90 -5.56 2.64
CA LYS A 55 -14.78 -6.00 1.79
C LYS A 55 -15.07 -7.42 1.29
N LYS A 56 -14.80 -7.68 0.01
CA LYS A 56 -14.99 -9.01 -0.63
C LYS A 56 -16.37 -9.64 -0.35
N PHE A 57 -17.42 -8.83 -0.18
CA PHE A 57 -18.79 -9.28 0.07
C PHE A 57 -19.70 -8.81 -1.07
N LYS A 58 -20.56 -9.70 -1.57
CA LYS A 58 -21.58 -9.33 -2.56
C LYS A 58 -22.82 -8.82 -1.83
N SER A 59 -23.29 -7.61 -2.16
CA SER A 59 -24.48 -7.02 -1.54
C SER A 59 -25.80 -7.66 -1.97
N PHE A 60 -25.76 -8.68 -2.83
CA PHE A 60 -26.92 -9.45 -3.25
C PHE A 60 -26.51 -10.87 -3.63
N SER A 61 -27.46 -11.80 -3.56
CA SER A 61 -27.36 -13.17 -4.06
C SER A 61 -28.57 -13.46 -4.95
N GLN A 62 -28.37 -14.29 -5.97
CA GLN A 62 -29.46 -14.72 -6.85
C GLN A 62 -29.49 -16.25 -6.87
N ASP A 63 -30.66 -16.80 -6.59
CA ASP A 63 -30.96 -18.21 -6.80
C ASP A 63 -31.87 -18.37 -8.04
N LYS A 64 -32.42 -19.57 -8.28
CA LYS A 64 -33.25 -19.84 -9.46
C LYS A 64 -34.56 -19.06 -9.49
N GLU A 65 -35.07 -18.67 -8.33
CA GLU A 65 -36.42 -18.13 -8.14
C GLU A 65 -36.42 -16.72 -7.56
N ASN A 66 -35.38 -16.35 -6.81
CA ASN A 66 -35.32 -15.13 -6.02
C ASN A 66 -33.97 -14.42 -6.12
N LEU A 67 -34.05 -13.09 -6.14
CA LEU A 67 -32.94 -12.19 -5.86
C LEU A 67 -33.06 -11.71 -4.42
N THR A 68 -32.05 -12.02 -3.60
CA THR A 68 -31.93 -11.49 -2.24
C THR A 68 -30.93 -10.34 -2.21
N ILE A 69 -31.37 -9.16 -1.79
CA ILE A 69 -30.55 -7.97 -1.65
C ILE A 69 -30.31 -7.72 -0.17
N TYR A 70 -29.04 -7.66 0.24
CA TYR A 70 -28.64 -7.45 1.62
C TYR A 70 -28.56 -5.97 1.97
N LEU A 71 -29.35 -5.54 2.96
CA LEU A 71 -29.40 -4.17 3.42
C LEU A 71 -28.47 -3.97 4.63
N ASP A 72 -27.92 -2.76 4.74
CA ASP A 72 -27.04 -2.39 5.84
C ASP A 72 -27.86 -2.22 7.13
N PRO A 73 -27.66 -3.07 8.16
CA PRO A 73 -28.43 -3.02 9.41
C PRO A 73 -28.21 -1.73 10.21
N ARG A 74 -27.17 -0.94 9.87
CA ARG A 74 -26.93 0.39 10.45
C ARG A 74 -27.85 1.45 9.87
N LYS A 75 -28.37 1.23 8.66
CA LYS A 75 -29.24 2.17 7.93
C LYS A 75 -30.69 1.75 7.94
N VAL A 76 -30.94 0.46 7.77
CA VAL A 76 -32.29 -0.11 7.67
C VAL A 76 -32.38 -1.24 8.67
N LYS A 77 -33.31 -1.17 9.61
CA LYS A 77 -33.67 -2.26 10.54
C LYS A 77 -35.08 -2.76 10.25
N LYS A 78 -35.96 -1.86 9.83
CA LYS A 78 -37.34 -2.09 9.39
C LYS A 78 -37.64 -1.31 8.11
N LEU A 79 -38.72 -1.67 7.42
CA LEU A 79 -39.11 -1.04 6.15
C LEU A 79 -39.33 0.49 6.26
N ASP A 80 -39.74 0.97 7.43
CA ASP A 80 -39.95 2.41 7.70
C ASP A 80 -38.65 3.23 7.61
N ASP A 81 -37.49 2.60 7.82
CA ASP A 81 -36.19 3.28 7.83
C ASP A 81 -35.71 3.62 6.40
N ILE A 82 -36.34 3.04 5.37
CA ILE A 82 -36.14 3.42 3.97
C ILE A 82 -36.83 4.78 3.74
N GLU A 83 -36.22 5.67 2.96
CA GLU A 83 -36.85 6.95 2.60
C GLU A 83 -38.21 6.73 1.94
N GLU A 84 -39.18 7.59 2.26
CA GLU A 84 -40.56 7.46 1.78
C GLU A 84 -40.66 7.43 0.25
N SER A 85 -39.88 8.27 -0.43
CA SER A 85 -39.83 8.32 -1.89
C SER A 85 -39.35 7.01 -2.53
N ASP A 86 -38.42 6.32 -1.88
CA ASP A 86 -37.91 5.02 -2.33
C ASP A 86 -38.88 3.90 -1.97
N ARG A 87 -39.43 3.91 -0.75
CA ARG A 87 -40.43 2.93 -0.31
C ARG A 87 -41.66 2.96 -1.22
N ASN A 88 -42.13 4.14 -1.63
CA ASN A 88 -43.24 4.26 -2.56
C ASN A 88 -42.91 3.61 -3.92
N LYS A 89 -41.69 3.78 -4.44
CA LYS A 89 -41.25 3.08 -5.67
C LYS A 89 -41.16 1.57 -5.46
N LEU A 90 -40.60 1.11 -4.34
CA LEU A 90 -40.48 -0.31 -4.03
C LEU A 90 -41.86 -0.97 -3.89
N ASN A 91 -42.85 -0.29 -3.33
CA ASN A 91 -44.22 -0.79 -3.20
C ASN A 91 -44.94 -0.97 -4.54
N THR A 92 -44.47 -0.30 -5.62
CA THR A 92 -45.04 -0.51 -6.97
C THR A 92 -44.53 -1.79 -7.63
N ILE A 93 -43.49 -2.42 -7.09
CA ILE A 93 -42.85 -3.60 -7.65
C ILE A 93 -43.53 -4.84 -7.06
N SER A 94 -44.23 -5.58 -7.91
CA SER A 94 -44.88 -6.82 -7.51
C SER A 94 -43.87 -7.86 -7.03
N LYS A 95 -44.24 -8.66 -6.03
CA LYS A 95 -43.43 -9.77 -5.49
C LYS A 95 -42.09 -9.37 -4.84
N LEU A 96 -41.99 -8.12 -4.37
CA LEU A 96 -40.90 -7.69 -3.50
C LEU A 96 -41.31 -7.84 -2.03
N LYS A 97 -40.51 -8.57 -1.23
CA LYS A 97 -40.74 -8.78 0.20
C LYS A 97 -39.57 -8.23 1.01
N PHE A 98 -39.85 -7.53 2.11
CA PHE A 98 -38.87 -7.25 3.15
C PHE A 98 -38.83 -8.41 4.14
N ASP A 99 -37.63 -8.91 4.42
CA ASP A 99 -37.43 -10.00 5.37
C ASP A 99 -36.09 -9.84 6.09
N LYS A 100 -35.75 -10.82 6.94
CA LYS A 100 -34.43 -10.99 7.48
C LYS A 100 -33.80 -12.28 6.96
N THR A 101 -32.49 -12.27 6.84
CA THR A 101 -31.73 -13.42 6.39
C THR A 101 -30.43 -13.55 7.16
N GLN A 102 -29.92 -14.76 7.27
CA GLN A 102 -28.64 -15.04 7.90
C GLN A 102 -27.52 -14.98 6.86
N ILE A 103 -26.47 -14.24 7.18
CA ILE A 103 -25.23 -14.24 6.41
C ILE A 103 -24.07 -14.62 7.33
N THR A 104 -23.05 -15.26 6.76
CA THR A 104 -21.80 -15.54 7.46
C THR A 104 -20.74 -14.56 7.00
N LEU A 105 -20.30 -13.70 7.93
CA LEU A 105 -19.10 -12.89 7.75
C LEU A 105 -17.87 -13.74 8.07
N ASN A 106 -16.77 -13.50 7.38
CA ASN A 106 -15.49 -14.15 7.60
C ASN A 106 -14.35 -13.14 7.66
N TYR A 107 -13.15 -13.61 8.04
CA TYR A 107 -11.93 -12.84 8.21
C TYR A 107 -11.68 -11.79 7.10
N HIS A 108 -11.97 -12.12 5.84
CA HIS A 108 -11.69 -11.26 4.70
C HIS A 108 -12.67 -10.09 4.52
N ASN A 109 -13.75 -10.04 5.30
CA ASN A 109 -14.74 -8.96 5.23
C ASN A 109 -14.30 -7.69 5.98
N TRP A 110 -13.24 -7.78 6.79
CA TRP A 110 -12.74 -6.68 7.62
C TRP A 110 -11.42 -6.08 7.13
N HIS A 111 -11.19 -4.83 7.51
CA HIS A 111 -9.92 -4.15 7.32
C HIS A 111 -8.94 -4.49 8.44
N ALA A 112 -7.64 -4.27 8.21
CA ALA A 112 -6.58 -4.61 9.15
C ALA A 112 -6.77 -3.93 10.52
N ASP A 113 -7.16 -2.66 10.53
CA ASP A 113 -7.42 -1.88 11.75
C ASP A 113 -8.57 -2.48 12.60
N GLN A 114 -9.62 -2.98 11.95
CA GLN A 114 -10.74 -3.64 12.63
C GLN A 114 -10.29 -4.97 13.25
N LEU A 115 -9.46 -5.74 12.53
CA LEU A 115 -8.89 -7.00 13.04
C LEU A 115 -7.94 -6.75 14.20
N PHE A 116 -7.02 -5.79 14.07
CA PHE A 116 -6.12 -5.42 15.17
C PHE A 116 -6.87 -4.92 16.39
N ARG A 117 -7.95 -4.17 16.22
CA ARG A 117 -8.78 -3.69 17.33
C ARG A 117 -9.41 -4.81 18.16
N VAL A 118 -9.66 -5.99 17.59
CA VAL A 118 -10.21 -7.14 18.35
C VAL A 118 -9.14 -8.13 18.81
N ILE A 119 -8.01 -8.21 18.11
CA ILE A 119 -6.91 -9.13 18.40
C ILE A 119 -5.98 -8.56 19.46
N LEU A 120 -5.54 -7.30 19.30
CA LEU A 120 -4.56 -6.72 20.21
C LEU A 120 -5.22 -6.35 21.55
N PRO A 121 -4.53 -6.53 22.69
CA PRO A 121 -4.92 -5.94 23.97
C PRO A 121 -5.25 -4.44 23.85
N ASN A 122 -6.20 -3.95 24.67
CA ASN A 122 -6.71 -2.57 24.58
C ASN A 122 -5.65 -1.51 24.92
N ASP A 123 -4.61 -1.89 25.66
CA ASP A 123 -3.46 -1.07 26.05
C ASP A 123 -2.36 -1.01 24.96
N ILE A 124 -2.46 -1.84 23.92
CA ILE A 124 -1.52 -1.84 22.80
C ILE A 124 -2.06 -0.96 21.67
N GLU A 125 -1.28 0.05 21.29
CA GLU A 125 -1.60 0.89 20.14
C GLU A 125 -1.61 0.07 18.85
N ILE A 126 -2.65 0.26 18.03
CA ILE A 126 -2.81 -0.42 16.75
C ILE A 126 -1.70 0.05 15.78
N PRO A 127 -0.93 -0.86 15.16
CA PRO A 127 0.18 -0.49 14.28
C PRO A 127 -0.31 -0.02 12.91
N THR A 128 -0.94 1.16 12.81
CA THR A 128 -1.56 1.66 11.57
C THR A 128 -0.57 2.22 10.56
N SER A 129 0.61 2.67 11.00
CA SER A 129 1.63 3.28 10.15
C SER A 129 2.53 2.23 9.52
N TYR A 130 2.62 2.24 8.19
CA TYR A 130 3.52 1.40 7.41
C TYR A 130 4.00 2.11 6.16
N THR A 131 5.07 1.61 5.54
CA THR A 131 5.55 2.06 4.24
C THR A 131 5.50 0.89 3.27
N LYS A 132 4.95 1.09 2.07
CA LYS A 132 4.95 0.07 1.01
C LYS A 132 6.02 0.38 -0.03
N VAL A 133 6.86 -0.60 -0.31
CA VAL A 133 7.97 -0.52 -1.29
C VAL A 133 7.81 -1.67 -2.29
N GLY A 134 7.13 -1.38 -3.39
CA GLY A 134 6.74 -2.40 -4.38
C GLY A 134 5.83 -3.45 -3.73
N HIS A 135 6.28 -4.70 -3.66
CA HIS A 135 5.53 -5.78 -3.00
C HIS A 135 5.87 -5.98 -1.51
N ILE A 136 6.81 -5.20 -0.97
CA ILE A 136 7.26 -5.30 0.42
C ILE A 136 6.49 -4.27 1.26
N LEU A 137 5.94 -4.71 2.39
CA LEU A 137 5.35 -3.83 3.41
C LEU A 137 6.29 -3.75 4.60
N HIS A 138 6.72 -2.54 4.94
CA HIS A 138 7.67 -2.25 6.00
C HIS A 138 6.97 -1.60 7.20
N LEU A 139 7.15 -2.23 8.37
CA LEU A 139 6.64 -1.81 9.68
C LEU A 139 7.78 -1.35 10.60
N ASN A 140 7.44 -0.48 11.55
CA ASN A 140 8.28 -0.11 12.68
C ASN A 140 7.50 -0.44 13.97
N LEU A 141 7.53 -1.71 14.37
CA LEU A 141 6.81 -2.16 15.56
C LEU A 141 7.48 -1.66 16.83
N ARG A 142 6.66 -1.27 17.82
CA ARG A 142 7.10 -0.90 19.17
C ARG A 142 7.25 -2.13 20.05
N ASP A 143 7.98 -2.00 21.16
CA ASP A 143 8.27 -3.12 22.06
C ASP A 143 7.03 -3.85 22.56
N ASN A 144 5.96 -3.13 22.89
CA ASN A 144 4.68 -3.71 23.31
C ASN A 144 3.93 -4.44 22.18
N GLN A 145 4.26 -4.18 20.91
CA GLN A 145 3.69 -4.85 19.73
C GLN A 145 4.49 -6.08 19.32
N LEU A 146 5.77 -6.19 19.69
CA LEU A 146 6.65 -7.31 19.31
C LEU A 146 6.10 -8.70 19.68
N PRO A 147 5.41 -8.91 20.82
CA PRO A 147 4.78 -10.19 21.13
C PRO A 147 3.72 -10.65 20.10
N TYR A 148 3.22 -9.73 19.28
CA TYR A 148 2.20 -9.95 18.25
C TYR A 148 2.75 -9.80 16.83
N LYS A 149 4.08 -9.68 16.65
CA LYS A 149 4.71 -9.35 15.36
C LYS A 149 4.33 -10.32 14.24
N LYS A 150 4.19 -11.62 14.54
CA LYS A 150 3.83 -12.66 13.56
C LYS A 150 2.42 -12.43 13.02
N ILE A 151 1.42 -12.38 13.90
CA ILE A 151 0.02 -12.15 13.51
C ILE A 151 -0.17 -10.78 12.85
N ILE A 152 0.56 -9.75 13.30
CA ILE A 152 0.57 -8.44 12.64
C ILE A 152 1.06 -8.56 11.18
N GLY A 153 2.16 -9.28 10.97
CA GLY A 153 2.71 -9.58 9.65
C GLY A 153 1.71 -10.31 8.75
N GLU A 154 1.09 -11.38 9.25
CA GLU A 154 0.13 -12.21 8.51
C GLU A 154 -1.13 -11.40 8.13
N ILE A 155 -1.63 -10.56 9.03
CA ILE A 155 -2.78 -9.71 8.74
C ILE A 155 -2.46 -8.69 7.65
N TYR A 156 -1.30 -8.04 7.72
CA TYR A 156 -0.90 -7.09 6.68
C TYR A 156 -0.67 -7.78 5.33
N LEU A 157 -0.12 -8.99 5.33
CA LEU A 157 0.06 -9.80 4.12
C LEU A 157 -1.30 -10.10 3.44
N ASP A 158 -2.31 -10.50 4.23
CA ASP A 158 -3.64 -10.86 3.70
C ASP A 158 -4.48 -9.65 3.28
N THR A 159 -4.34 -8.54 4.00
CA THR A 159 -5.26 -7.41 3.90
C THR A 159 -4.77 -6.32 2.96
N THR A 160 -3.46 -6.21 2.72
CA THR A 160 -2.87 -5.22 1.84
C THR A 160 -2.64 -5.78 0.43
N PRO A 161 -3.30 -5.22 -0.61
CA PRO A 161 -3.16 -5.72 -1.98
C PRO A 161 -1.72 -5.69 -2.48
N GLN A 162 -1.33 -6.71 -3.27
CA GLN A 162 -0.02 -6.85 -3.93
C GLN A 162 1.18 -6.97 -2.97
N THR A 163 0.97 -7.03 -1.66
CA THR A 163 2.03 -7.35 -0.71
C THR A 163 2.35 -8.84 -0.79
N LYS A 164 3.63 -9.19 -0.86
CA LYS A 164 4.11 -10.59 -0.78
C LYS A 164 5.03 -10.83 0.40
N THR A 165 5.61 -9.76 0.96
CA THR A 165 6.55 -9.83 2.07
C THR A 165 6.26 -8.71 3.05
N VAL A 166 6.17 -9.03 4.33
CA VAL A 166 6.04 -8.05 5.41
C VAL A 166 7.30 -8.10 6.26
N VAL A 167 7.93 -6.95 6.44
CA VAL A 167 9.17 -6.81 7.20
C VAL A 167 9.01 -5.82 8.34
N ASN A 168 9.76 -6.03 9.41
CA ASN A 168 9.89 -5.11 10.52
C ASN A 168 11.33 -4.61 10.62
N LYS A 169 11.51 -3.32 10.89
CA LYS A 169 12.81 -2.76 11.23
C LYS A 169 13.28 -3.31 12.57
N ILE A 170 14.48 -3.90 12.60
CA ILE A 170 15.20 -4.23 13.82
C ILE A 170 16.05 -3.00 14.18
N SER A 171 16.17 -2.68 15.47
CA SER A 171 16.79 -1.46 16.02
C SER A 171 18.12 -1.01 15.38
N ASN A 172 18.41 0.29 15.52
CA ASN A 172 19.46 1.10 14.88
C ASN A 172 20.90 0.55 14.99
N ILE A 173 21.27 -0.40 14.14
CA ILE A 173 22.65 -0.44 13.67
C ILE A 173 22.70 0.50 12.47
N GLU A 174 23.16 1.73 12.69
CA GLU A 174 23.57 2.60 11.60
C GLU A 174 24.79 1.95 10.95
N THR A 175 24.57 1.30 9.82
CA THR A 175 25.66 0.87 8.95
C THR A 175 26.21 2.09 8.22
N GLU A 176 27.46 2.03 7.78
CA GLU A 176 28.05 3.05 6.89
C GLU A 176 27.19 3.28 5.63
N PHE A 177 26.47 2.25 5.19
CA PHE A 177 25.59 2.28 4.01
C PHE A 177 24.15 2.69 4.31
N ARG A 178 23.83 3.04 5.57
CA ARG A 178 22.50 3.51 6.02
C ARG A 178 21.33 2.57 5.69
N ASN A 179 21.62 1.29 5.40
CA ASN A 179 20.60 0.26 5.34
C ASN A 179 20.31 -0.23 6.76
N PHE A 180 19.02 -0.44 7.06
CA PHE A 180 18.61 -0.95 8.37
C PHE A 180 18.47 -2.46 8.32
N LYS A 181 18.79 -3.14 9.43
CA LYS A 181 18.47 -4.56 9.57
C LYS A 181 16.97 -4.74 9.67
N MET A 182 16.47 -5.77 9.00
CA MET A 182 15.06 -6.12 8.98
C MET A 182 14.88 -7.59 9.31
N GLU A 183 13.76 -7.91 9.96
CA GLU A 183 13.24 -9.26 10.06
C GLU A 183 12.02 -9.39 9.16
N ILE A 184 11.83 -10.60 8.61
CA ILE A 184 10.62 -10.93 7.86
C ILE A 184 9.58 -11.43 8.87
N LEU A 185 8.42 -10.79 8.89
CA LEU A 185 7.30 -11.16 9.75
C LEU A 185 6.37 -12.17 9.09
N ALA A 186 6.14 -12.04 7.79
CA ALA A 186 5.26 -12.92 7.01
C ALA A 186 5.57 -12.85 5.51
N GLY A 187 5.25 -13.93 4.79
CA GLY A 187 5.33 -14.01 3.33
C GLY A 187 6.68 -14.49 2.80
N ASP A 188 6.97 -14.14 1.54
CA ASP A 188 8.15 -14.61 0.82
C ASP A 188 9.45 -14.02 1.41
N VAL A 189 10.53 -14.80 1.42
CA VAL A 189 11.86 -14.31 1.87
C VAL A 189 12.53 -13.34 0.88
N ASN A 190 11.88 -13.04 -0.23
CA ASN A 190 12.42 -12.20 -1.29
C ASN A 190 12.37 -10.71 -0.90
N THR A 191 13.54 -10.08 -0.79
CA THR A 191 13.69 -8.65 -0.52
C THR A 191 13.97 -7.82 -1.77
N VAL A 192 14.06 -8.45 -2.95
CA VAL A 192 14.23 -7.77 -4.24
C VAL A 192 12.89 -7.30 -4.76
N THR A 193 12.65 -5.99 -4.72
CA THR A 193 11.38 -5.36 -5.08
C THR A 193 11.55 -4.39 -6.24
N THR A 194 10.42 -4.00 -6.82
CA THR A 194 10.38 -3.02 -7.90
C THR A 194 9.34 -1.95 -7.62
N VAL A 195 9.75 -0.68 -7.69
CA VAL A 195 8.90 0.49 -7.47
C VAL A 195 8.80 1.29 -8.75
N LYS A 196 7.65 1.95 -8.97
CA LYS A 196 7.49 2.91 -10.07
C LYS A 196 7.35 4.32 -9.49
N GLU A 197 8.27 5.21 -9.86
CA GLU A 197 8.24 6.63 -9.48
C GLU A 197 8.72 7.48 -10.65
N ASN A 198 8.18 8.70 -10.83
CA ASN A 198 8.58 9.62 -11.91
C ASN A 198 8.63 8.96 -13.31
N ASN A 199 7.62 8.12 -13.62
CA ASN A 199 7.54 7.32 -14.85
C ASN A 199 8.76 6.40 -15.11
N CYS A 200 9.57 6.14 -14.09
CA CYS A 200 10.71 5.22 -14.09
C CYS A 200 10.41 4.02 -13.20
N GLN A 201 11.12 2.93 -13.44
CA GLN A 201 11.01 1.70 -12.67
C GLN A 201 12.34 1.42 -11.96
N PHE A 202 12.31 1.22 -10.65
CA PHE A 202 13.50 0.98 -9.83
C PHE A 202 13.40 -0.39 -9.20
N THR A 203 14.29 -1.29 -9.62
CA THR A 203 14.44 -2.61 -9.00
C THR A 203 15.66 -2.59 -8.09
N PHE A 204 15.50 -3.12 -6.88
CA PHE A 204 16.58 -3.20 -5.90
C PHE A 204 16.27 -4.19 -4.78
N ASP A 205 17.33 -4.64 -4.10
CA ASP A 205 17.24 -5.40 -2.87
C ASP A 205 17.06 -4.46 -1.68
N PHE A 206 15.85 -4.39 -1.15
CA PHE A 206 15.49 -3.47 -0.06
C PHE A 206 16.29 -3.72 1.23
N SER A 207 16.84 -4.92 1.42
CA SER A 207 17.69 -5.23 2.58
C SER A 207 19.10 -4.64 2.48
N LYS A 208 19.55 -4.29 1.27
CA LYS A 208 20.93 -3.90 0.99
C LYS A 208 21.10 -2.42 0.65
N VAL A 209 20.02 -1.71 0.37
CA VAL A 209 20.05 -0.31 -0.06
C VAL A 209 19.09 0.55 0.75
N TYR A 210 19.39 1.84 0.87
CA TYR A 210 18.44 2.80 1.42
C TYR A 210 17.40 3.19 0.36
N TRP A 211 16.12 3.21 0.76
CA TRP A 211 15.02 3.69 -0.06
C TRP A 211 13.94 4.35 0.81
N ASN A 212 13.47 5.53 0.40
CA ASN A 212 12.38 6.25 1.06
C ASN A 212 11.39 6.82 0.05
N SER A 213 10.24 6.17 -0.09
CA SER A 213 9.19 6.58 -1.03
C SER A 213 8.58 7.97 -0.72
N ARG A 214 8.81 8.54 0.47
CA ARG A 214 8.29 9.88 0.83
C ARG A 214 9.05 11.01 0.14
N LEU A 215 10.28 10.77 -0.30
CA LEU A 215 11.11 11.77 -1.00
C LEU A 215 10.70 11.94 -2.48
N SER A 216 9.76 11.13 -2.97
CA SER A 216 9.35 11.15 -4.38
C SER A 216 8.89 12.54 -4.85
N THR A 217 8.09 13.23 -4.03
CA THR A 217 7.59 14.59 -4.35
C THR A 217 8.71 15.62 -4.43
N GLU A 218 9.67 15.56 -3.51
CA GLU A 218 10.84 16.46 -3.50
C GLU A 218 11.69 16.22 -4.75
N HIS A 219 11.94 14.96 -5.11
CA HIS A 219 12.61 14.61 -6.36
C HIS A 219 11.87 15.18 -7.58
N THR A 220 10.55 15.00 -7.67
CA THR A 220 9.74 15.55 -8.77
C THR A 220 9.85 17.07 -8.84
N ASN A 221 9.86 17.75 -7.70
CA ASN A 221 9.96 19.21 -7.67
C ASN A 221 11.34 19.70 -8.12
N LEU A 222 12.43 19.08 -7.66
CA LEU A 222 13.79 19.41 -8.11
C LEU A 222 13.95 19.20 -9.62
N LEU A 223 13.39 18.12 -10.17
CA LEU A 223 13.41 17.82 -11.61
C LEU A 223 12.74 18.91 -12.47
N LYS A 224 11.77 19.67 -11.93
CA LYS A 224 11.12 20.77 -12.67
C LYS A 224 12.07 21.91 -12.98
N PHE A 225 13.03 22.18 -12.09
CA PHE A 225 14.00 23.27 -12.24
C PHE A 225 15.18 22.96 -13.16
N MET A 226 15.28 21.71 -13.64
CA MET A 226 16.37 21.24 -14.50
C MET A 226 16.02 21.32 -15.98
N ASN A 227 17.00 21.67 -16.80
CA ASN A 227 16.90 21.75 -18.26
C ASN A 227 17.82 20.72 -18.94
N LYS A 228 17.56 20.44 -20.22
CA LYS A 228 18.30 19.43 -21.03
C LYS A 228 19.82 19.65 -21.12
N ASN A 229 20.29 20.86 -20.83
CA ASN A 229 21.71 21.21 -20.89
C ASN A 229 22.33 21.40 -19.50
N ASP A 230 21.56 21.14 -18.43
CA ASP A 230 22.10 21.18 -17.08
C ASP A 230 22.96 19.95 -16.81
N VAL A 231 23.84 20.07 -15.82
CA VAL A 231 24.69 18.99 -15.32
C VAL A 231 24.34 18.73 -13.86
N LEU A 232 23.92 17.51 -13.53
CA LEU A 232 23.62 17.08 -12.17
C LEU A 232 24.77 16.26 -11.61
N TYR A 233 25.25 16.63 -10.42
CA TYR A 233 26.18 15.86 -9.61
C TYR A 233 25.44 15.28 -8.40
N ASP A 234 25.03 14.03 -8.49
CA ASP A 234 24.32 13.31 -7.43
C ASP A 234 25.33 12.49 -6.63
N VAL A 235 25.78 13.02 -5.49
CA VAL A 235 26.89 12.45 -4.69
C VAL A 235 26.48 11.17 -3.95
N PHE A 236 25.18 11.03 -3.66
CA PHE A 236 24.58 9.92 -2.92
C PHE A 236 23.33 9.42 -3.66
N ALA A 237 23.54 8.95 -4.88
CA ALA A 237 22.47 8.64 -5.82
C ALA A 237 21.61 7.42 -5.41
N GLY A 238 22.08 6.59 -4.48
CA GLY A 238 21.43 5.32 -4.14
C GLY A 238 21.22 4.48 -5.38
N VAL A 239 19.97 4.02 -5.58
CA VAL A 239 19.56 3.25 -6.77
C VAL A 239 19.12 4.12 -7.96
N GLY A 240 19.29 5.44 -7.84
CA GLY A 240 19.00 6.44 -8.86
C GLY A 240 17.59 7.05 -8.92
N PRO A 241 16.78 7.13 -7.84
CA PRO A 241 15.42 7.68 -7.91
C PRO A 241 15.35 9.13 -8.41
N PHE A 242 16.43 9.89 -8.25
CA PHE A 242 16.57 11.27 -8.74
C PHE A 242 17.40 11.35 -10.04
N SER A 243 18.58 10.70 -10.03
CA SER A 243 19.51 10.65 -11.15
C SER A 243 18.91 10.11 -12.46
N ILE A 244 18.17 9.01 -12.41
CA ILE A 244 17.64 8.35 -13.62
C ILE A 244 16.54 9.20 -14.30
N PRO A 245 15.54 9.74 -13.58
CA PRO A 245 14.60 10.67 -14.17
C PRO A 245 15.25 11.92 -14.76
N ALA A 246 16.27 12.49 -14.10
CA ALA A 246 17.01 13.65 -14.62
C ALA A 246 17.69 13.31 -15.95
N ALA A 247 18.40 12.19 -16.01
CA ALA A 247 19.06 11.71 -17.22
C ALA A 247 18.06 11.46 -18.37
N ARG A 248 16.86 10.95 -18.05
CA ARG A 248 15.77 10.77 -19.04
C ARG A 248 15.19 12.09 -19.55
N LYS A 249 15.16 13.14 -18.73
CA LYS A 249 14.82 14.51 -19.17
C LYS A 249 15.90 15.12 -20.08
N GLY A 250 17.04 14.46 -20.18
CA GLY A 250 18.14 14.85 -21.03
C GLY A 250 19.22 15.64 -20.30
N VAL A 251 19.14 15.79 -18.98
CA VAL A 251 20.20 16.35 -18.12
C VAL A 251 21.43 15.45 -18.20
N GLN A 252 22.63 16.01 -18.17
CA GLN A 252 23.86 15.21 -18.02
C GLN A 252 24.05 14.88 -16.53
N VAL A 253 24.11 13.61 -16.17
CA VAL A 253 24.13 13.19 -14.77
C VAL A 253 25.43 12.45 -14.46
N LEU A 254 26.07 12.84 -13.37
CA LEU A 254 27.09 12.05 -12.69
C LEU A 254 26.53 11.61 -11.36
N ALA A 255 26.39 10.30 -11.19
CA ALA A 255 25.73 9.68 -10.06
C ALA A 255 26.72 8.81 -9.28
N ASN A 256 26.98 9.13 -8.03
CA ASN A 256 27.88 8.40 -7.16
C ASN A 256 27.11 7.80 -5.99
N ASP A 257 27.53 6.63 -5.52
CA ASP A 257 27.11 6.13 -4.22
C ASP A 257 28.24 5.32 -3.58
N LEU A 258 28.40 5.41 -2.26
CA LEU A 258 29.43 4.64 -1.55
C LEU A 258 29.07 3.14 -1.47
N ASN A 259 27.78 2.81 -1.38
CA ASN A 259 27.33 1.45 -1.24
C ASN A 259 27.42 0.70 -2.59
N PRO A 260 28.22 -0.38 -2.69
CA PRO A 260 28.39 -1.12 -3.93
C PRO A 260 27.08 -1.77 -4.43
N GLU A 261 26.15 -2.12 -3.54
CA GLU A 261 24.83 -2.64 -3.94
C GLU A 261 23.95 -1.55 -4.53
N SER A 262 23.96 -0.34 -3.94
CA SER A 262 23.29 0.83 -4.52
C SER A 262 23.81 1.10 -5.94
N PHE A 263 25.14 1.13 -6.10
CA PHE A 263 25.79 1.33 -7.40
C PHE A 263 25.40 0.25 -8.42
N ARG A 264 25.42 -1.04 -8.03
CA ARG A 264 24.99 -2.15 -8.90
C ARG A 264 23.55 -1.96 -9.37
N TRP A 265 22.65 -1.60 -8.47
CA TRP A 265 21.25 -1.34 -8.81
C TRP A 265 21.05 -0.06 -9.62
N LEU A 266 21.84 0.99 -9.37
CA LEU A 266 21.85 2.21 -10.16
C LEU A 266 22.19 1.92 -11.63
N GLN A 267 23.24 1.13 -11.88
CA GLN A 267 23.62 0.72 -13.24
C GLN A 267 22.52 -0.09 -13.91
N TYR A 268 21.98 -1.09 -13.20
CA TYR A 268 20.86 -1.88 -13.70
C TYR A 268 19.65 -1.01 -14.05
N ASN A 269 19.24 -0.12 -13.13
CA ASN A 269 18.08 0.75 -13.30
C ASN A 269 18.30 1.79 -14.39
N ALA A 270 19.51 2.32 -14.56
CA ALA A 270 19.83 3.25 -15.65
C ALA A 270 19.61 2.59 -17.01
N THR A 271 20.11 1.37 -17.20
CA THR A 271 19.90 0.57 -18.41
C THR A 271 18.42 0.23 -18.60
N ALA A 272 17.74 -0.27 -17.56
CA ALA A 272 16.32 -0.64 -17.62
C ALA A 272 15.41 0.54 -18.00
N ASN A 273 15.74 1.75 -17.56
CA ASN A 273 15.00 2.97 -17.85
C ASN A 273 15.49 3.71 -19.11
N LYS A 274 16.46 3.15 -19.84
CA LYS A 274 17.06 3.77 -21.04
C LYS A 274 17.63 5.17 -20.76
N ALA A 275 18.16 5.38 -19.56
CA ALA A 275 18.84 6.62 -19.19
C ALA A 275 20.24 6.62 -19.80
N LYS A 276 20.42 7.35 -20.91
CA LYS A 276 21.70 7.36 -21.65
C LYS A 276 22.70 8.42 -21.19
N LYS A 277 22.21 9.50 -20.57
CA LYS A 277 23.03 10.65 -20.15
C LYS A 277 23.42 10.56 -18.66
N ILE A 278 23.82 9.38 -18.22
CA ILE A 278 24.23 9.13 -16.84
C ILE A 278 25.55 8.35 -16.83
N VAL A 279 26.49 8.84 -16.03
CA VAL A 279 27.72 8.13 -15.68
C VAL A 279 27.64 7.82 -14.19
N SER A 280 27.90 6.58 -13.81
CA SER A 280 27.78 6.12 -12.43
C SER A 280 29.15 5.81 -11.83
N PHE A 281 29.30 6.05 -10.53
CA PHE A 281 30.54 5.87 -9.77
C PHE A 281 30.24 5.16 -8.44
N ASN A 282 31.23 4.44 -7.92
CA ASN A 282 31.21 3.85 -6.59
C ASN A 282 32.43 4.31 -5.79
N ARG A 283 32.32 5.48 -5.15
CA ARG A 283 33.40 6.14 -4.42
C ARG A 283 32.86 6.79 -3.14
N ASP A 284 33.76 7.10 -2.21
CA ASP A 284 33.46 8.09 -1.15
C ASP A 284 33.04 9.42 -1.79
N GLY A 285 32.01 10.06 -1.23
CA GLY A 285 31.44 11.27 -1.82
C GLY A 285 32.44 12.43 -1.93
N ARG A 286 33.40 12.54 -1.00
CA ARG A 286 34.46 13.56 -1.06
C ARG A 286 35.45 13.24 -2.18
N ASP A 287 35.85 11.97 -2.30
CA ASP A 287 36.72 11.51 -3.40
C ASP A 287 36.08 11.82 -4.76
N PHE A 288 34.80 11.50 -4.91
CA PHE A 288 34.02 11.81 -6.11
C PHE A 288 34.01 13.31 -6.44
N LEU A 289 33.75 14.17 -5.46
CA LEU A 289 33.74 15.63 -5.66
C LEU A 289 35.13 16.16 -6.03
N HIS A 290 36.19 15.68 -5.38
CA HIS A 290 37.55 16.17 -5.62
C HIS A 290 38.13 15.72 -6.96
N ASN A 291 37.85 14.48 -7.37
CA ASN A 291 38.53 13.86 -8.51
C ASN A 291 37.66 13.82 -9.76
N GLU A 292 36.36 13.55 -9.67
CA GLU A 292 35.52 13.38 -10.87
C GLU A 292 34.88 14.73 -11.26
N VAL A 293 34.29 15.43 -10.29
CA VAL A 293 33.61 16.71 -10.55
C VAL A 293 34.59 17.81 -10.95
N LYS A 294 35.71 17.94 -10.21
CA LYS A 294 36.75 18.95 -10.50
C LYS A 294 37.35 18.78 -11.91
N ASN A 295 37.59 17.55 -12.32
CA ASN A 295 38.15 17.25 -13.66
C ASN A 295 37.19 17.59 -14.81
N ILE A 296 35.88 17.63 -14.55
CA ILE A 296 34.86 18.02 -15.53
C ILE A 296 34.65 19.53 -15.53
N TYR A 297 34.70 20.16 -14.36
CA TYR A 297 34.64 21.63 -14.22
C TYR A 297 35.78 22.32 -15.01
N LEU A 298 36.96 21.71 -15.04
CA LEU A 298 38.13 22.22 -15.77
C LEU A 298 38.07 22.04 -17.31
N LYS A 299 37.00 21.44 -17.85
CA LYS A 299 36.82 21.19 -19.30
C LYS A 299 35.83 22.16 -19.98
N ASP A 300 35.63 23.36 -19.43
CA ASP A 300 34.78 24.43 -19.99
C ASP A 300 33.33 24.01 -20.30
N VAL A 301 32.76 23.10 -19.49
CA VAL A 301 31.32 22.81 -19.55
C VAL A 301 30.59 23.90 -18.75
N PRO A 302 29.68 24.70 -19.35
CA PRO A 302 28.94 25.71 -18.59
C PRO A 302 28.11 25.03 -17.50
N VAL A 303 28.50 25.22 -16.24
CA VAL A 303 27.80 24.66 -15.08
C VAL A 303 26.59 25.53 -14.81
N ILE A 304 25.44 25.13 -15.35
CA ILE A 304 24.22 25.94 -15.24
C ILE A 304 23.55 25.74 -13.88
N LYS A 305 23.59 24.54 -13.26
CA LYS A 305 23.12 24.28 -11.87
C LYS A 305 23.76 23.04 -11.25
N MET A 306 24.41 23.19 -10.09
CA MET A 306 24.86 22.06 -9.26
C MET A 306 23.86 21.82 -8.13
N VAL A 307 23.28 20.63 -8.04
CA VAL A 307 22.42 20.22 -6.92
C VAL A 307 23.10 19.05 -6.24
N VAL A 308 23.80 19.32 -5.14
CA VAL A 308 24.26 18.26 -4.24
C VAL A 308 23.07 17.86 -3.39
N ASN A 309 22.50 16.68 -3.64
CA ASN A 309 21.44 16.19 -2.79
C ASN A 309 22.06 15.69 -1.47
N ILE A 310 21.92 16.49 -0.41
CA ILE A 310 22.31 16.13 0.97
C ILE A 310 21.10 15.58 1.73
N LEU A 311 19.95 15.36 1.07
CA LEU A 311 18.78 14.72 1.69
C LEU A 311 18.93 13.20 1.68
N LEU A 312 19.97 12.73 2.36
CA LEU A 312 20.09 11.35 2.82
C LEU A 312 20.67 11.35 4.22
#